data_AF-A0A6A6QHN3-F1
#
_entry.id   AF-A0A6A6QHN3-F1
#
_cell.length_a   1.000
_cell.length_b   1.000
_cell.length_c   1.000
_cell.angle_alpha   90.00
_cell.angle_beta   90.00
_cell.angle_gamma   90.00
#
_symmetry.space_group_name_H-M   'P 1'
#
loop_
_entity.id
_entity.type
_entity.pdbx_description
1 polymer ?
#
loop_
_entity_poly.entity_id
_entity_poly.type
_entity_poly.pdbx_seq_one_letter_code
_entity_poly.pdbx_strand_id
1 'polypeptide(L)'
;MEQTGKAKYLAHALGEGITGLVNLASHWQISLPDDKVPCPLMDNPFPFLDLPLDIRVIIYSYVLSWPTLTRNFSRLGSLESILLNARKPLSSTDREKARVKPRLVTPAIFLVNRQIKDEAMGELARMPIVIDSPPLCVALTNRPFEITEFISAPLLKSCRRVLLTINTDLTPGDGLLLYRSDLTYWKPWEQCLSALFLDVWAPGTHDLQLLDVEIGGVWSAKPFQDREIKQVSKKKRSPHLRSKCYRQSVLQQMRFGLRSLGPGVKVTVRDPNGLDIKHLLTRASRT
;
A
#
# COMPACT_ATOMS: atom_id res chain seq x y z
N MET A 1 30.56 -0.74 -4.15
CA MET A 1 31.24 0.58 -4.09
C MET A 1 31.27 1.33 -5.43
N GLU A 2 30.63 0.84 -6.49
CA GLU A 2 30.76 1.39 -7.85
C GLU A 2 29.58 2.29 -8.30
N GLN A 3 28.49 2.36 -7.52
CA GLN A 3 27.30 3.15 -7.86
C GLN A 3 27.39 4.63 -7.43
N THR A 4 28.22 4.94 -6.44
CA THR A 4 28.41 6.32 -5.92
C THR A 4 29.22 7.21 -6.87
N GLY A 5 30.03 6.63 -7.76
CA GLY A 5 30.80 7.37 -8.76
C GLY A 5 29.97 7.85 -9.96
N LYS A 6 28.99 7.05 -10.41
CA LYS A 6 28.13 7.38 -11.55
C LYS A 6 27.15 8.53 -11.25
N ALA A 7 26.69 8.64 -10.01
CA ALA A 7 25.80 9.73 -9.57
C ALA A 7 26.47 11.11 -9.60
N LYS A 8 27.79 11.19 -9.32
CA LYS A 8 28.53 12.47 -9.35
C LYS A 8 28.78 12.99 -10.76
N TYR A 9 29.01 12.10 -11.73
CA TYR A 9 29.22 12.50 -13.13
C TYR A 9 27.94 12.99 -13.80
N LEU A 10 26.78 12.40 -13.49
CA LEU A 10 25.50 12.84 -14.03
C LEU A 10 25.01 14.16 -13.38
N ALA A 11 25.26 14.35 -12.09
CA ALA A 11 24.92 15.61 -11.41
C ALA A 11 25.70 16.83 -11.94
N HIS A 12 26.93 16.62 -12.41
CA HIS A 12 27.75 17.68 -13.00
C HIS A 12 27.43 17.92 -14.50
N ALA A 13 26.97 16.90 -15.23
CA ALA A 13 26.63 17.02 -16.64
C ALA A 13 25.20 17.55 -16.90
N LEU A 14 24.30 17.48 -15.91
CA LEU A 14 22.87 17.77 -16.05
C LEU A 14 22.43 19.02 -15.26
N GLY A 15 23.30 20.04 -15.20
CA GLY A 15 23.07 21.30 -14.47
C GLY A 15 21.71 21.95 -14.77
N GLU A 16 21.16 22.60 -13.73
CA GLU A 16 19.99 23.51 -13.62
C GLU A 16 18.66 23.18 -14.33
N GLY A 17 18.66 22.53 -15.51
CA GLY A 17 17.47 22.15 -16.26
C GLY A 17 16.68 20.98 -15.64
N ILE A 18 17.34 20.08 -14.91
CA ILE A 18 16.65 18.96 -14.24
C ILE A 18 15.93 19.41 -12.97
N THR A 19 16.33 20.50 -12.32
CA THR A 19 15.63 21.03 -11.13
C THR A 19 14.16 21.34 -11.42
N GLY A 20 13.83 21.75 -12.65
CA GLY A 20 12.44 21.89 -13.11
C GLY A 20 11.70 20.55 -13.27
N LEU A 21 12.36 19.52 -13.79
CA LEU A 21 11.79 18.18 -13.96
C LEU A 21 11.66 17.39 -12.63
N VAL A 22 12.58 17.60 -11.70
CA VAL A 22 12.55 17.02 -10.34
C VAL A 22 11.45 17.67 -9.48
N ASN A 23 11.13 18.94 -9.73
CA ASN A 23 9.94 19.58 -9.14
C ASN A 23 8.62 19.05 -9.75
N LEU A 24 8.61 18.60 -11.00
CA LEU A 24 7.46 17.94 -11.63
C LEU A 24 7.25 16.49 -11.15
N ALA A 25 8.32 15.81 -10.76
CA ALA A 25 8.36 14.40 -10.35
C ALA A 25 7.69 14.10 -9.00
N SER A 26 7.61 15.09 -8.10
CA SER A 26 7.24 14.89 -6.69
C SER A 26 5.72 14.94 -6.41
N HIS A 27 4.89 15.09 -7.44
CA HIS A 27 3.44 15.23 -7.31
C HIS A 27 2.66 13.91 -7.47
N TRP A 28 2.91 12.95 -6.58
CA TRP A 28 1.85 12.03 -6.10
C TRP A 28 1.19 12.57 -4.82
N GLN A 29 1.33 13.86 -4.55
CA GLN A 29 0.78 14.48 -3.35
C GLN A 29 -0.64 14.99 -3.64
N ILE A 30 -1.57 14.59 -2.78
CA ILE A 30 -2.83 15.30 -2.56
C ILE A 30 -2.48 16.76 -2.27
N SER A 31 -2.75 17.66 -3.23
CA SER A 31 -2.53 19.09 -3.08
C SER A 31 -3.68 19.73 -2.29
N LEU A 32 -3.33 20.53 -1.27
CA LEU A 32 -4.18 21.61 -0.77
C LEU A 32 -4.01 22.84 -1.68
N PRO A 33 -5.01 23.74 -1.73
CA PRO A 33 -5.02 24.88 -2.62
C PRO A 33 -4.28 26.05 -1.97
N ASP A 34 -2.95 26.06 -2.00
CA ASP A 34 -2.20 27.31 -2.02
C ASP A 34 -0.73 27.00 -2.29
N ASP A 35 -0.23 27.48 -3.42
CA ASP A 35 1.14 27.98 -3.57
C ASP A 35 1.31 28.50 -5.00
N LYS A 36 1.12 29.81 -5.14
CA LYS A 36 1.46 30.55 -6.37
C LYS A 36 2.98 30.77 -6.40
N VAL A 37 3.74 29.74 -6.80
CA VAL A 37 5.14 29.93 -7.18
C VAL A 37 5.18 30.26 -8.68
N PRO A 38 5.71 31.42 -9.11
CA PRO A 38 5.88 31.72 -10.53
C PRO A 38 6.93 30.78 -11.14
N CYS A 39 6.52 29.92 -12.07
CA CYS A 39 7.46 29.12 -12.85
C CYS A 39 8.17 30.04 -13.87
N PRO A 40 9.50 30.05 -13.94
CA PRO A 40 10.22 30.81 -14.96
C PRO A 40 9.86 30.27 -16.34
N LEU A 41 9.44 31.17 -17.24
CA LEU A 41 9.22 30.90 -18.66
C LEU A 41 10.57 30.54 -19.28
N MET A 42 10.80 29.24 -19.50
CA MET A 42 11.90 28.76 -20.32
C MET A 42 11.46 28.84 -21.78
N ASP A 43 12.04 29.79 -22.52
CA ASP A 43 11.65 30.09 -23.91
C ASP A 43 11.97 28.96 -24.91
N ASN A 44 12.73 27.94 -24.50
CA ASN A 44 12.96 26.73 -25.30
C ASN A 44 12.78 25.47 -24.44
N PRO A 45 11.69 24.69 -24.62
CA PRO A 45 11.53 23.43 -23.91
C PRO A 45 12.61 22.44 -24.35
N PHE A 46 13.27 21.80 -23.39
CA PHE A 46 14.25 20.76 -23.66
C PHE A 46 13.59 19.60 -24.46
N PRO A 47 14.16 19.18 -25.60
CA PRO A 47 13.54 18.16 -26.46
C PRO A 47 13.74 16.76 -25.86
N PHE A 48 12.94 16.44 -24.85
CA PHE A 48 13.07 15.22 -24.06
C PHE A 48 13.01 13.93 -24.91
N LEU A 49 12.25 13.92 -26.00
CA LEU A 49 12.13 12.77 -26.91
C LEU A 49 13.36 12.54 -27.79
N ASP A 50 14.25 13.52 -27.92
CA ASP A 50 15.50 13.39 -28.68
C ASP A 50 16.58 12.64 -27.89
N LEU A 51 16.39 12.46 -26.58
CA LEU A 51 17.23 11.61 -25.76
C LEU A 51 17.09 10.13 -26.16
N PRO A 52 18.15 9.30 -26.14
CA PRO A 52 18.02 7.86 -26.28
C PRO A 52 17.07 7.24 -25.24
N LEU A 53 16.37 6.16 -25.61
CA LEU A 53 15.40 5.48 -24.72
C LEU A 53 16.01 5.13 -23.36
N ASP A 54 17.25 4.62 -23.33
CA ASP A 54 17.92 4.23 -22.09
C ASP A 54 18.08 5.41 -21.11
N ILE A 55 18.36 6.61 -21.63
CA ILE A 55 18.46 7.82 -20.80
C ILE A 55 17.08 8.23 -20.29
N ARG A 56 16.04 8.16 -21.13
CA ARG A 56 14.67 8.45 -20.69
C ARG A 56 14.20 7.49 -19.60
N VAL A 57 14.50 6.20 -19.74
CA VAL A 57 14.22 5.15 -18.74
C VAL A 57 14.92 5.45 -17.41
N ILE A 58 16.19 5.83 -17.44
CA ILE A 58 16.91 6.26 -16.24
C ILE A 58 16.19 7.44 -15.60
N ILE A 59 15.80 8.45 -16.37
CA ILE A 59 15.07 9.61 -15.85
C ILE A 59 13.75 9.17 -15.23
N TYR A 60 12.95 8.33 -15.89
CA TYR A 60 11.70 7.78 -15.36
C TYR A 60 11.92 7.10 -14.00
N SER A 61 13.00 6.32 -13.85
CA SER A 61 13.32 5.63 -12.58
C SER A 61 13.61 6.57 -11.40
N TYR A 62 14.06 7.80 -11.68
CA TYR A 62 14.31 8.81 -10.65
C TYR A 62 13.08 9.68 -10.36
N VAL A 63 12.21 9.89 -11.35
CA VAL A 63 11.06 10.79 -11.22
C VAL A 63 9.75 10.09 -10.86
N LEU A 64 9.66 8.78 -11.10
CA LEU A 64 8.47 7.99 -10.77
C LEU A 64 8.69 7.19 -9.50
N SER A 65 7.64 7.10 -8.69
CA SER A 65 7.56 6.19 -7.55
C SER A 65 6.10 5.86 -7.28
N TRP A 66 5.83 4.66 -6.76
CA TRP A 66 4.52 4.36 -6.20
C TRP A 66 4.19 5.29 -5.02
N PRO A 67 2.92 5.68 -4.82
CA PRO A 67 2.53 6.46 -3.66
C PRO A 67 2.72 5.65 -2.38
N THR A 68 3.27 6.28 -1.33
CA THR A 68 3.38 5.67 0.00
C THR A 68 2.00 5.55 0.64
N LEU A 69 1.43 4.35 0.64
CA LEU A 69 0.07 4.08 1.11
C LEU A 69 -0.13 4.46 2.58
N THR A 70 0.79 4.10 3.48
CA THR A 70 0.75 4.48 4.90
C THR A 70 0.58 5.99 5.12
N ARG A 71 1.29 6.82 4.35
CA ARG A 71 1.20 8.28 4.46
C ARG A 71 -0.19 8.76 4.05
N ASN A 72 -0.74 8.21 2.97
CA ASN A 72 -2.06 8.57 2.47
C ASN A 72 -3.17 8.14 3.43
N PHE A 73 -3.06 6.94 4.00
CA PHE A 73 -3.98 6.44 5.02
C PHE A 73 -3.95 7.34 6.27
N SER A 74 -2.76 7.65 6.79
CA SER A 74 -2.60 8.49 7.99
C SER A 74 -3.17 9.90 7.83
N ARG A 75 -2.96 10.51 6.65
CA ARG A 75 -3.54 11.82 6.29
C ARG A 75 -5.05 11.80 6.30
N LEU A 76 -5.65 10.74 5.77
CA LEU A 76 -7.10 10.59 5.72
C LEU A 76 -7.71 10.38 7.10
N GLY A 77 -7.07 9.56 7.95
CA GLY A 77 -7.50 9.36 9.33
C GLY A 77 -7.48 10.66 10.16
N SER A 78 -6.48 11.51 9.94
CA SER A 78 -6.41 12.83 10.56
C SER A 78 -7.59 13.71 10.15
N LEU A 79 -7.92 13.74 8.85
CA LEU A 79 -9.03 14.52 8.32
C LEU A 79 -10.40 14.03 8.81
N GLU A 80 -10.60 12.71 8.92
CA GLU A 80 -11.83 12.15 9.49
C GLU A 80 -12.01 12.49 10.96
N SER A 81 -10.93 12.46 11.76
CA SER A 81 -11.00 12.81 13.18
C SER A 81 -11.45 14.27 13.40
N ILE A 82 -11.04 15.18 12.52
CA ILE A 82 -11.48 16.57 12.53
C ILE A 82 -12.99 16.66 12.26
N LEU A 83 -13.50 15.89 11.28
CA LEU A 83 -14.92 15.88 10.92
C LEU A 83 -15.81 15.26 12.00
N LEU A 84 -15.34 14.23 12.71
CA LEU A 84 -16.07 13.61 13.82
C LEU A 84 -16.26 14.54 15.02
N ASN A 85 -15.31 15.46 15.25
CA ASN A 85 -15.40 16.46 16.30
C ASN A 85 -16.44 17.56 15.95
N ALA A 86 -16.85 17.67 14.68
CA ALA A 86 -17.92 18.56 14.23
C ALA A 86 -19.30 17.92 14.50
N ARG A 87 -19.79 18.11 15.73
CA ARG A 87 -20.98 17.57 16.40
C ARG A 87 -22.33 17.60 15.62
N LYS A 88 -22.53 16.80 14.57
CA LYS A 88 -23.88 16.47 14.09
C LYS A 88 -24.08 14.96 13.93
N PRO A 89 -25.10 14.36 14.57
CA PRO A 89 -25.46 12.97 14.34
C PRO A 89 -26.05 12.84 12.93
N LEU A 90 -25.20 12.45 11.98
CA LEU A 90 -25.60 12.19 10.59
C LEU A 90 -26.31 10.83 10.49
N SER A 91 -27.31 10.76 9.62
CA SER A 91 -27.95 9.49 9.21
C SER A 91 -26.94 8.59 8.48
N SER A 92 -27.21 7.28 8.36
CA SER A 92 -26.29 6.34 7.69
C SER A 92 -25.98 6.73 6.24
N THR A 93 -26.97 7.23 5.50
CA THR A 93 -26.79 7.71 4.12
C THR A 93 -25.97 8.99 4.04
N ASP A 94 -26.13 9.88 5.01
CA ASP A 94 -25.37 11.12 5.07
C ASP A 94 -23.93 10.89 5.52
N ARG A 95 -23.67 9.85 6.31
CA ARG A 95 -22.31 9.44 6.71
C ARG A 95 -21.48 8.94 5.53
N GLU A 96 -22.07 8.17 4.62
CA GLU A 96 -21.35 7.72 3.42
C GLU A 96 -21.05 8.89 2.48
N LYS A 97 -21.98 9.85 2.35
CA LYS A 97 -21.76 11.10 1.59
C LYS A 97 -20.73 12.02 2.24
N ALA A 98 -20.67 12.03 3.57
CA ALA A 98 -19.71 12.82 4.34
C ALA A 98 -18.31 12.18 4.39
N ARG A 99 -18.15 10.97 3.86
CA ARG A 99 -16.87 10.29 3.77
C ARG A 99 -15.93 11.06 2.86
N VAL A 100 -14.81 11.51 3.40
CA VAL A 100 -13.78 12.15 2.57
C VAL A 100 -13.09 11.07 1.77
N LYS A 101 -13.21 11.16 0.44
CA LYS A 101 -12.50 10.26 -0.46
C LYS A 101 -11.10 10.80 -0.74
N PRO A 102 -10.09 9.93 -0.85
CA PRO A 102 -8.77 10.35 -1.32
C PRO A 102 -8.89 10.94 -2.72
N ARG A 103 -8.23 12.09 -2.95
CA ARG A 103 -8.15 12.70 -4.28
C ARG A 103 -7.11 11.94 -5.09
N LEU A 104 -7.55 11.26 -6.16
CA LEU A 104 -6.65 10.64 -7.11
C LEU A 104 -5.98 11.72 -7.97
N VAL A 105 -4.65 11.69 -8.04
CA VAL A 105 -3.84 12.61 -8.84
C VAL A 105 -3.04 11.78 -9.84
N THR A 106 -3.14 12.16 -11.11
CA THR A 106 -2.29 11.59 -12.16
C THR A 106 -1.01 12.41 -12.25
N PRO A 107 0.18 11.80 -12.11
CA PRO A 107 1.45 12.50 -12.30
C PRO A 107 1.50 13.23 -13.65
N ALA A 108 2.04 14.45 -13.64
CA ALA A 108 2.11 15.30 -14.81
C ALA A 108 2.85 14.62 -15.99
N ILE A 109 3.84 13.78 -15.71
CA ILE A 109 4.61 13.03 -16.72
C ILE A 109 3.72 12.15 -17.61
N PHE A 110 2.63 11.60 -17.07
CA PHE A 110 1.68 10.79 -17.85
C PHE A 110 0.76 11.63 -18.75
N LEU A 111 0.73 12.95 -18.54
CA LEU A 111 -0.12 13.88 -19.27
C LEU A 111 0.63 14.60 -20.41
N VAL A 112 1.96 14.47 -20.48
CA VAL A 112 2.79 15.18 -21.47
C VAL A 112 2.60 14.65 -22.88
N ASN A 113 2.80 13.34 -23.08
CA ASN A 113 2.75 12.71 -24.40
C ASN A 113 2.45 11.20 -24.26
N ARG A 114 1.81 10.60 -25.27
CA ARG A 114 1.48 9.16 -25.27
C ARG A 114 2.72 8.27 -25.19
N GLN A 115 3.78 8.56 -25.95
CA GLN A 115 5.02 7.79 -25.91
C GLN A 115 5.66 7.85 -24.53
N ILE A 116 5.79 9.06 -23.96
CA ILE A 116 6.30 9.25 -22.58
C ILE A 116 5.45 8.47 -21.59
N LYS A 117 4.13 8.55 -21.72
CA LYS A 117 3.20 7.81 -20.86
C LYS A 117 3.46 6.31 -20.92
N ASP A 118 3.53 5.73 -22.12
CA ASP A 118 3.66 4.29 -22.30
C ASP A 118 5.04 3.79 -21.82
N GLU A 119 6.12 4.53 -22.10
CA GLU A 119 7.46 4.22 -21.58
C GLU A 119 7.52 4.31 -20.05
N ALA A 120 7.01 5.40 -19.48
CA ALA A 120 7.10 5.66 -18.05
C ALA A 120 6.16 4.73 -17.23
N MET A 121 5.01 4.34 -17.79
CA MET A 121 4.16 3.27 -17.24
C MET A 121 4.88 1.93 -17.23
N GLY A 122 5.64 1.63 -18.28
CA GLY A 122 6.48 0.43 -18.35
C GLY A 122 7.53 0.39 -17.23
N GLU A 123 8.15 1.53 -16.92
CA GLU A 123 9.08 1.63 -15.79
C GLU A 123 8.37 1.54 -14.43
N LEU A 124 7.26 2.26 -14.24
CA LEU A 124 6.50 2.21 -12.98
C LEU A 124 6.05 0.78 -12.65
N ALA A 125 5.60 0.01 -13.64
CA ALA A 125 5.19 -1.39 -13.48
C ALA A 125 6.31 -2.31 -12.99
N ARG A 126 7.59 -1.97 -13.23
CA ARG A 126 8.76 -2.71 -12.75
C ARG A 126 9.15 -2.35 -11.32
N MET A 127 8.78 -1.16 -10.86
CA MET A 127 9.04 -0.72 -9.49
C MET A 127 8.13 -1.48 -8.51
N PRO A 128 8.63 -1.87 -7.32
CA PRO A 128 7.81 -2.54 -6.33
C PRO A 128 6.82 -1.57 -5.70
N ILE A 129 5.53 -1.93 -5.69
CA ILE A 129 4.55 -1.27 -4.83
C ILE A 129 4.67 -1.85 -3.42
N VAL A 130 4.76 -0.97 -2.42
CA VAL A 130 4.86 -1.36 -1.01
C VAL A 130 3.49 -1.15 -0.34
N ILE A 131 2.93 -2.23 0.20
CA ILE A 131 1.70 -2.25 0.98
C ILE A 131 2.07 -2.67 2.40
N ASP A 132 2.39 -1.68 3.22
CA ASP A 132 2.89 -1.80 4.59
C ASP A 132 1.83 -1.58 5.67
N SER A 133 0.65 -1.10 5.27
CA SER A 133 -0.51 -0.93 6.14
C SER A 133 -1.81 -1.22 5.40
N PRO A 134 -2.89 -1.59 6.11
CA PRO A 134 -4.19 -1.71 5.49
C PRO A 134 -4.86 -0.32 5.42
N PRO A 135 -5.78 -0.10 4.47
CA PRO A 135 -6.57 1.12 4.47
C PRO A 135 -7.35 1.30 5.78
N LEU A 136 -7.48 2.53 6.27
CA LEU A 136 -8.16 2.80 7.55
C LEU A 136 -9.65 2.46 7.50
N CYS A 137 -10.20 2.10 8.67
CA CYS A 137 -11.65 2.09 8.90
C CYS A 137 -12.18 3.51 9.03
N VAL A 138 -13.21 3.84 8.25
CA VAL A 138 -13.96 5.08 8.42
C VAL A 138 -14.67 5.04 9.77
N ALA A 139 -14.39 5.99 10.66
CA ALA A 139 -14.97 5.94 12.01
C ALA A 139 -16.50 6.15 12.02
N LEU A 140 -17.06 6.82 11.01
CA LEU A 140 -18.51 7.05 10.87
C LEU A 140 -19.30 5.81 10.41
N THR A 141 -18.75 5.02 9.48
CA THR A 141 -19.43 3.89 8.82
C THR A 141 -18.88 2.53 9.25
N ASN A 142 -17.75 2.51 9.96
CA ASN A 142 -17.02 1.29 10.38
C ASN A 142 -16.70 0.35 9.20
N ARG A 143 -16.58 0.92 8.00
CA ARG A 143 -16.18 0.27 6.76
C ARG A 143 -14.78 0.76 6.39
N PRO A 144 -13.82 -0.12 6.11
CA PRO A 144 -12.52 0.31 5.62
C PRO A 144 -12.61 0.86 4.21
N PHE A 145 -11.64 1.70 3.87
CA PHE A 145 -11.38 2.05 2.49
C PHE A 145 -10.93 0.82 1.70
N GLU A 146 -11.38 0.73 0.45
CA GLU A 146 -10.81 -0.24 -0.47
C GLU A 146 -9.48 0.32 -1.00
N ILE A 147 -8.49 -0.53 -1.23
CA ILE A 147 -7.21 -0.09 -1.80
C ILE A 147 -7.39 0.56 -3.18
N THR A 148 -8.43 0.14 -3.90
CA THR A 148 -8.88 0.68 -5.18
C THR A 148 -9.34 2.14 -5.11
N GLU A 149 -9.69 2.64 -3.92
CA GLU A 149 -10.01 4.05 -3.70
C GLU A 149 -8.75 4.93 -3.73
N PHE A 150 -7.56 4.36 -3.45
CA PHE A 150 -6.29 5.09 -3.46
C PHE A 150 -5.47 4.88 -4.72
N ILE A 151 -5.56 3.69 -5.31
CA ILE A 151 -4.86 3.32 -6.54
C ILE A 151 -5.85 2.61 -7.43
N SER A 152 -6.01 3.06 -8.67
CA SER A 152 -6.99 2.47 -9.58
C SER A 152 -6.70 0.98 -9.81
N ALA A 153 -7.77 0.18 -9.92
CA ALA A 153 -7.63 -1.26 -10.15
C ALA A 153 -6.82 -1.62 -11.41
N PRO A 154 -6.95 -0.92 -12.56
CA PRO A 154 -6.09 -1.18 -13.72
C PRO A 154 -4.60 -0.96 -13.44
N LEU A 155 -4.27 0.06 -12.65
CA LEU A 155 -2.88 0.35 -12.29
C LEU A 155 -2.31 -0.72 -11.35
N LEU A 156 -3.09 -1.18 -10.37
CA LEU A 156 -2.72 -2.31 -9.51
C LEU A 156 -2.58 -3.64 -10.28
N LYS A 157 -3.39 -3.85 -11.33
CA LYS A 157 -3.29 -5.03 -12.21
C LYS A 157 -2.02 -5.03 -13.04
N SER A 158 -1.55 -3.86 -13.46
CA SER A 158 -0.31 -3.70 -14.23
C SER A 158 0.98 -3.84 -13.39
N CYS A 159 0.86 -3.87 -12.06
CA CYS A 159 2.01 -4.02 -11.16
C CYS A 159 2.66 -5.40 -11.34
N ARG A 160 3.97 -5.43 -11.58
CA ARG A 160 4.71 -6.71 -11.69
C ARG A 160 5.31 -7.15 -10.37
N ARG A 161 5.57 -6.23 -9.46
CA ARG A 161 6.24 -6.49 -8.18
C ARG A 161 5.47 -5.83 -7.05
N VAL A 162 5.12 -6.63 -6.04
CA VAL A 162 4.44 -6.16 -4.83
C VAL A 162 5.23 -6.62 -3.61
N LEU A 163 5.45 -5.70 -2.68
CA LEU A 163 5.94 -5.98 -1.33
C LEU A 163 4.79 -5.76 -0.35
N LEU A 164 4.34 -6.83 0.28
CA LEU A 164 3.28 -6.82 1.28
C LEU A 164 3.89 -7.02 2.66
N THR A 165 3.93 -5.96 3.48
CA THR A 165 4.52 -6.01 4.82
C THR A 165 3.39 -5.99 5.86
N ILE A 166 3.13 -7.13 6.49
CA ILE A 166 2.16 -7.27 7.59
C ILE A 166 2.91 -7.42 8.90
N ASN A 167 3.17 -6.30 9.56
CA ASN A 167 3.79 -6.33 10.88
C ASN A 167 2.74 -6.73 11.93
N THR A 168 2.95 -7.88 12.58
CA THR A 168 2.14 -8.33 13.71
C THR A 168 2.52 -7.65 15.01
N ASP A 169 3.73 -7.08 15.11
CA ASP A 169 4.16 -6.22 16.24
C ASP A 169 3.49 -4.84 16.24
N LEU A 170 2.86 -4.45 15.12
CA LEU A 170 2.00 -3.27 15.06
C LEU A 170 0.60 -3.53 15.63
N THR A 171 0.33 -4.68 16.26
CA THR A 171 -0.64 -4.68 17.37
C THR A 171 -0.18 -3.59 18.32
N PRO A 172 -0.95 -2.51 18.49
CA PRO A 172 -0.47 -1.35 19.21
C PRO A 172 0.05 -1.83 20.56
N GLY A 173 1.33 -1.53 20.83
CA GLY A 173 2.10 -2.15 21.89
C GLY A 173 1.40 -2.07 23.26
N ASP A 174 1.94 -2.80 24.24
CA ASP A 174 1.42 -3.01 25.60
C ASP A 174 0.76 -1.78 26.30
N GLY A 175 1.03 -0.55 25.86
CA GLY A 175 0.31 0.66 26.27
C GLY A 175 -1.12 0.86 25.73
N LEU A 176 -1.59 0.05 24.77
CA LEU A 176 -2.96 0.08 24.23
C LEU A 176 -3.62 -1.30 24.28
N LEU A 177 -3.49 -2.00 25.43
CA LEU A 177 -4.35 -3.10 25.90
C LEU A 177 -5.84 -2.72 26.02
N LEU A 178 -6.30 -1.69 25.33
CA LEU A 178 -7.70 -1.45 25.06
C LEU A 178 -8.15 -2.42 23.97
N TYR A 179 -8.57 -3.61 24.41
CA TYR A 179 -9.51 -4.63 23.87
C TYR A 179 -10.27 -4.41 22.52
N ARG A 180 -10.32 -3.19 21.97
CA ARG A 180 -10.87 -2.80 20.66
C ARG A 180 -9.81 -2.61 19.55
N SER A 181 -8.56 -2.33 19.89
CA SER A 181 -7.50 -1.91 18.95
C SER A 181 -7.06 -3.02 17.98
N ASP A 182 -6.98 -4.26 18.45
CA ASP A 182 -6.69 -5.42 17.61
C ASP A 182 -7.72 -5.66 16.51
N LEU A 183 -9.00 -5.54 16.86
CA LEU A 183 -10.10 -5.73 15.92
C LEU A 183 -10.11 -4.65 14.84
N THR A 184 -9.72 -3.43 15.20
CA THR A 184 -9.59 -2.32 14.25
C THR A 184 -8.39 -2.47 13.33
N TYR A 185 -7.41 -3.31 13.65
CA TYR A 185 -6.24 -3.55 12.80
C TYR A 185 -6.43 -4.75 11.85
N TRP A 186 -6.91 -5.89 12.36
CA TRP A 186 -6.99 -7.12 11.56
C TRP A 186 -8.15 -7.15 10.58
N LYS A 187 -9.28 -6.52 10.90
CA LYS A 187 -10.45 -6.48 10.01
C LYS A 187 -10.16 -5.71 8.70
N PRO A 188 -9.50 -4.54 8.71
CA PRO A 188 -9.03 -3.89 7.48
C PRO A 188 -8.10 -4.74 6.63
N TRP A 189 -7.18 -5.47 7.27
CA TRP A 189 -6.28 -6.39 6.56
C TRP A 189 -7.05 -7.51 5.86
N GLU A 190 -8.01 -8.14 6.55
CA GLU A 190 -8.86 -9.18 5.94
C GLU A 190 -9.54 -8.66 4.66
N GLN A 191 -10.16 -7.47 4.74
CA GLN A 191 -10.88 -6.90 3.61
C GLN A 191 -9.95 -6.43 2.48
N CYS A 192 -8.80 -5.82 2.83
CA CYS A 192 -7.79 -5.42 1.86
C CYS A 192 -7.25 -6.63 1.10
N LEU A 193 -6.91 -7.72 1.79
CA LEU A 193 -6.40 -8.93 1.15
C LEU A 193 -7.47 -9.63 0.31
N SER A 194 -8.72 -9.67 0.78
CA SER A 194 -9.82 -10.18 -0.05
C SER A 194 -9.97 -9.37 -1.34
N ALA A 195 -10.01 -8.04 -1.27
CA ALA A 195 -10.10 -7.20 -2.47
C ALA A 195 -8.90 -7.39 -3.40
N LEU A 196 -7.68 -7.47 -2.85
CA LEU A 196 -6.48 -7.68 -3.63
C LEU A 196 -6.47 -9.03 -4.35
N PHE A 197 -6.73 -10.13 -3.65
CA PHE A 197 -6.60 -11.46 -4.24
C PHE A 197 -7.81 -11.92 -5.04
N LEU A 198 -9.02 -11.48 -4.67
CA LEU A 198 -10.25 -11.91 -5.32
C LEU A 198 -10.68 -11.00 -6.46
N ASP A 199 -10.43 -9.68 -6.34
CA ASP A 199 -10.95 -8.71 -7.31
C ASP A 199 -9.84 -8.14 -8.21
N VAL A 200 -8.72 -7.71 -7.61
CA VAL A 200 -7.63 -7.04 -8.34
C VAL A 200 -6.71 -8.04 -9.02
N TRP A 201 -6.21 -9.03 -8.28
CA TRP A 201 -5.32 -10.08 -8.75
C TRP A 201 -6.06 -11.41 -8.92
N ALA A 202 -7.29 -11.33 -9.44
CA ALA A 202 -8.02 -12.51 -9.85
C ALA A 202 -7.23 -13.28 -10.93
N PRO A 203 -7.28 -14.61 -10.94
CA PRO A 203 -6.52 -15.44 -11.87
C PRO A 203 -6.69 -14.98 -13.33
N GLY A 204 -5.57 -14.73 -14.02
CA GLY A 204 -5.58 -14.33 -15.44
C GLY A 204 -5.93 -12.87 -15.72
N THR A 205 -6.07 -12.02 -14.70
CA THR A 205 -6.44 -10.61 -14.87
C THR A 205 -5.32 -9.62 -14.49
N HIS A 206 -4.13 -10.11 -14.15
CA HIS A 206 -3.03 -9.31 -13.63
C HIS A 206 -1.68 -9.65 -14.29
N ASP A 207 -0.75 -8.68 -14.24
CA ASP A 207 0.63 -8.81 -14.72
C ASP A 207 1.63 -9.08 -13.59
N LEU A 208 1.13 -9.40 -12.39
CA LEU A 208 1.98 -9.69 -11.23
C LEU A 208 2.96 -10.83 -11.54
N GLN A 209 4.24 -10.61 -11.25
CA GLN A 209 5.34 -11.57 -11.45
C GLN A 209 6.01 -11.95 -10.12
N LEU A 210 6.13 -11.00 -9.20
CA LEU A 210 6.76 -11.18 -7.90
C LEU A 210 5.86 -10.62 -6.79
N LEU A 211 5.56 -11.46 -5.82
CA LEU A 211 4.93 -11.05 -4.57
C LEU A 211 5.86 -11.44 -3.41
N ASP A 212 6.45 -10.43 -2.79
CA ASP A 212 7.23 -10.57 -1.57
C ASP A 212 6.32 -10.26 -0.39
N VAL A 213 6.14 -11.23 0.51
CA VAL A 213 5.33 -11.06 1.72
C VAL A 213 6.26 -11.07 2.92
N GLU A 214 6.29 -9.99 3.66
CA GLU A 214 7.02 -9.87 4.91
C GLU A 214 6.00 -9.88 6.05
N ILE A 215 6.11 -10.83 6.98
CA ILE A 215 5.20 -10.92 8.13
C ILE A 215 6.01 -10.65 9.38
N GLY A 216 5.99 -9.40 9.87
CA GLY A 216 6.70 -8.99 11.08
C GLY A 216 6.09 -9.57 12.36
N GLY A 217 6.90 -9.69 13.41
CA GLY A 217 6.52 -10.13 14.76
C GLY A 217 6.69 -11.60 15.10
N VAL A 218 6.72 -11.90 16.41
CA VAL A 218 7.06 -13.24 16.94
C VAL A 218 6.08 -14.27 16.39
N TRP A 219 6.54 -15.03 15.40
CA TRP A 219 5.88 -16.20 14.87
C TRP A 219 5.96 -17.34 15.89
N SER A 220 5.19 -17.21 16.97
CA SER A 220 4.95 -18.34 17.85
C SER A 220 4.01 -19.31 17.15
N ALA A 221 4.59 -20.27 16.44
CA ALA A 221 3.91 -21.52 16.09
C ALA A 221 3.55 -22.34 17.34
N LYS A 222 4.07 -21.97 18.54
CA LYS A 222 3.54 -22.50 19.78
C LYS A 222 2.11 -21.97 19.92
N PRO A 223 1.10 -22.85 20.06
CA PRO A 223 -0.21 -22.39 20.49
C PRO A 223 0.02 -21.54 21.72
N PHE A 224 -0.39 -20.28 21.67
CA PHE A 224 -0.37 -19.41 22.84
C PHE A 224 -1.05 -20.20 23.95
N GLN A 225 -0.27 -20.62 24.96
CA GLN A 225 -0.80 -21.47 26.01
C GLN A 225 -1.84 -20.62 26.72
N ASP A 226 -3.11 -20.99 26.53
CA ASP A 226 -4.22 -20.45 27.29
C ASP A 226 -3.87 -20.68 28.77
N ARG A 227 -3.30 -19.67 29.44
CA ARG A 227 -3.42 -19.60 30.88
C ARG A 227 -4.90 -19.51 31.12
N GLU A 228 -5.48 -20.64 31.53
CA GLU A 228 -6.89 -20.83 31.81
C GLU A 228 -7.41 -19.65 32.64
N ILE A 229 -8.03 -18.69 31.98
CA ILE A 229 -8.91 -17.74 32.65
C ILE A 229 -10.14 -18.57 32.99
N LYS A 230 -10.11 -19.20 34.17
CA LYS A 230 -11.23 -19.97 34.69
C LYS A 230 -12.48 -19.10 34.68
N GLN A 231 -13.50 -19.66 34.06
CA GLN A 231 -14.77 -19.11 33.64
C GLN A 231 -15.45 -18.22 34.70
N VAL A 232 -16.05 -17.11 34.23
CA VAL A 232 -17.31 -16.62 34.82
C VAL A 232 -18.28 -16.21 33.72
N SER A 233 -19.30 -17.04 33.55
CA SER A 233 -20.63 -16.72 33.02
C SER A 233 -20.78 -16.33 31.53
N LYS A 234 -21.86 -16.86 30.96
CA LYS A 234 -22.39 -16.59 29.61
C LYS A 234 -22.51 -15.08 29.35
N LYS A 235 -21.72 -14.49 28.43
CA LYS A 235 -22.04 -13.28 27.62
C LYS A 235 -20.80 -12.80 26.83
N LYS A 236 -20.95 -12.67 25.50
CA LYS A 236 -19.99 -12.10 24.53
C LYS A 236 -18.62 -12.79 24.48
N ARG A 237 -18.29 -13.44 23.34
CA ARG A 237 -16.91 -13.91 23.05
C ARG A 237 -15.93 -12.80 23.40
N SER A 238 -14.96 -13.09 24.27
CA SER A 238 -13.93 -12.12 24.66
C SER A 238 -13.27 -11.56 23.39
N PRO A 239 -13.09 -10.24 23.28
CA PRO A 239 -12.45 -9.65 22.10
C PRO A 239 -11.08 -10.22 21.73
N HIS A 240 -10.34 -10.81 22.69
CA HIS A 240 -9.15 -11.60 22.40
C HIS A 240 -9.44 -12.81 21.48
N LEU A 241 -10.53 -13.54 21.73
CA LEU A 241 -10.97 -14.65 20.87
C LEU A 241 -11.35 -14.14 19.47
N ARG A 242 -11.94 -12.95 19.36
CA ARG A 242 -12.27 -12.35 18.07
C ARG A 242 -11.02 -11.94 17.29
N SER A 243 -10.04 -11.30 17.95
CA SER A 243 -8.73 -10.96 17.36
C SER A 243 -8.04 -12.21 16.79
N LYS A 244 -8.04 -13.33 17.56
CA LYS A 244 -7.55 -14.64 17.09
C LYS A 244 -8.27 -15.13 15.84
N CYS A 245 -9.61 -15.03 15.79
CA CYS A 245 -10.38 -15.38 14.59
C CYS A 245 -10.02 -14.51 13.38
N TYR A 246 -9.83 -13.20 13.55
CA TYR A 246 -9.45 -12.32 12.43
C TYR A 246 -8.03 -12.58 11.95
N ARG A 247 -7.07 -12.79 12.85
CA ARG A 247 -5.71 -13.19 12.47
C ARG A 247 -5.72 -14.50 11.69
N GLN A 248 -6.51 -15.48 12.14
CA GLN A 248 -6.70 -16.73 11.42
C GLN A 248 -7.37 -16.51 10.06
N SER A 249 -8.36 -15.63 9.96
CA SER A 249 -9.02 -15.26 8.70
C SER A 249 -8.03 -14.61 7.73
N VAL A 250 -7.24 -13.63 8.18
CA VAL A 250 -6.17 -12.99 7.39
C VAL A 250 -5.19 -14.03 6.85
N LEU A 251 -4.75 -14.96 7.70
CA LEU A 251 -3.89 -16.06 7.26
C LEU A 251 -4.59 -16.96 6.24
N GLN A 252 -5.87 -17.27 6.42
CA GLN A 252 -6.64 -18.05 5.45
C GLN A 252 -6.77 -17.31 4.11
N GLN A 253 -7.04 -16.01 4.14
CA GLN A 253 -7.10 -15.16 2.94
C GLN A 253 -5.74 -15.12 2.23
N MET A 254 -4.63 -14.99 2.96
CA MET A 254 -3.30 -15.11 2.37
C MET A 254 -3.08 -16.48 1.74
N ARG A 255 -3.41 -17.57 2.45
CA ARG A 255 -3.24 -18.93 1.91
C ARG A 255 -4.06 -19.16 0.65
N PHE A 256 -5.31 -18.69 0.64
CA PHE A 256 -6.19 -18.80 -0.51
C PHE A 256 -5.69 -17.95 -1.67
N GLY A 257 -5.41 -16.67 -1.41
CA GLY A 257 -4.92 -15.72 -2.41
C GLY A 257 -3.60 -16.14 -3.05
N LEU A 258 -2.63 -16.59 -2.25
CA LEU A 258 -1.35 -17.08 -2.77
C LEU A 258 -1.51 -18.31 -3.67
N ARG A 259 -2.57 -19.12 -3.48
CA ARG A 259 -2.88 -20.24 -4.37
C ARG A 259 -3.59 -19.79 -5.65
N SER A 260 -4.34 -18.68 -5.61
CA SER A 260 -5.09 -18.17 -6.77
C SER A 260 -4.23 -17.37 -7.75
N LEU A 261 -3.07 -16.84 -7.33
CA LEU A 261 -2.17 -16.06 -8.20
C LEU A 261 -1.61 -16.84 -9.41
N GLY A 262 -1.72 -18.17 -9.41
CA GLY A 262 -1.26 -19.03 -10.51
C GLY A 262 0.25 -19.33 -10.45
N PRO A 263 0.71 -20.30 -11.27
CA PRO A 263 2.09 -20.82 -11.20
C PRO A 263 3.17 -19.85 -11.69
N GLY A 264 2.79 -18.82 -12.45
CA GLY A 264 3.72 -17.83 -13.00
C GLY A 264 4.21 -16.78 -12.00
N VAL A 265 3.57 -16.67 -10.83
CA VAL A 265 3.93 -15.67 -9.82
C VAL A 265 4.94 -16.23 -8.84
N LYS A 266 6.13 -15.62 -8.78
CA LYS A 266 7.13 -15.94 -7.77
C LYS A 266 6.70 -15.33 -6.43
N VAL A 267 6.29 -16.19 -5.51
CA VAL A 267 5.96 -15.79 -4.14
C VAL A 267 7.13 -16.10 -3.20
N THR A 268 7.64 -15.06 -2.52
CA THR A 268 8.56 -15.23 -1.38
C THR A 268 7.86 -14.77 -0.10
N VAL A 269 8.08 -15.49 0.99
CA VAL A 269 7.45 -15.17 2.29
C VAL A 269 8.56 -15.16 3.33
N ARG A 270 8.81 -14.01 3.95
CA ARG A 270 9.91 -13.80 4.89
C ARG A 270 9.40 -13.37 6.25
N ASP A 271 10.09 -13.81 7.29
CA ASP A 271 9.96 -13.27 8.63
C ASP A 271 10.77 -11.94 8.72
N PRO A 272 10.68 -11.17 9.84
CA PRO A 272 11.43 -9.92 9.96
C PRO A 272 12.96 -10.14 10.08
N ASN A 273 13.42 -11.39 10.27
CA ASN A 273 14.84 -11.75 10.21
C ASN A 273 15.28 -12.17 8.80
N GLY A 274 14.37 -12.14 7.81
CA GLY A 274 14.63 -12.54 6.43
C GLY A 274 14.57 -14.05 6.17
N LEU A 275 14.17 -14.88 7.14
CA LEU A 275 14.04 -16.33 7.00
C LEU A 275 12.82 -16.70 6.15
N ASP A 276 13.02 -17.64 5.22
CA ASP A 276 11.91 -18.15 4.38
C ASP A 276 10.93 -18.99 5.20
N ILE A 277 9.73 -18.44 5.34
CA ILE A 277 8.64 -18.99 6.14
C ILE A 277 7.47 -19.49 5.28
N LYS A 278 7.68 -19.61 3.96
CA LYS A 278 6.66 -20.07 3.00
C LYS A 278 6.00 -21.39 3.42
N HIS A 279 6.76 -22.29 4.05
CA HIS A 279 6.28 -23.59 4.52
C HIS A 279 5.11 -23.53 5.52
N LEU A 280 4.99 -22.44 6.30
CA LEU A 280 3.88 -22.26 7.26
C LEU A 280 2.61 -21.69 6.63
N LEU A 281 2.71 -21.09 5.44
CA LEU A 281 1.55 -20.74 4.64
C LEU A 281 1.11 -21.88 3.71
N THR A 282 2.02 -22.74 3.27
CA THR A 282 1.69 -23.84 2.34
C THR A 282 1.24 -25.13 3.02
N ARG A 283 1.63 -25.40 4.28
CA ARG A 283 1.14 -26.59 5.00
C ARG A 283 -0.37 -26.52 5.18
N ALA A 284 -1.08 -27.40 4.45
CA ALA A 284 -2.46 -27.72 4.75
C ALA A 284 -2.53 -28.20 6.20
N SER A 285 -3.48 -27.67 6.97
CA SER A 285 -3.79 -28.19 8.29
C SER A 285 -4.11 -29.67 8.10
N ARG A 286 -3.24 -30.56 8.59
CA ARG A 286 -3.58 -31.98 8.70
C ARG A 286 -4.70 -32.05 9.74
N THR A 287 -5.93 -32.19 9.25
CA THR A 287 -7.09 -32.60 10.03
C THR A 287 -6.95 -34.05 10.44
#